data_AF-A0A250WZ34-F1
#
_entry.id   AF-A0A250WZ34-F1
#
_cell.length_a   1.000
_cell.length_b   1.000
_cell.length_c   1.000
_cell.angle_alpha   90.00
_cell.angle_beta   90.00
_cell.angle_gamma   90.00
#
_symmetry.space_group_name_H-M   'P 1'
#
loop_
_entity.id
_entity.type
_entity.pdbx_description
1 polymer ?
#
loop_
_entity_poly.entity_id
_entity_poly.type
_entity_poly.pdbx_seq_one_letter_code
_entity_poly.pdbx_strand_id
1 'polypeptide(L)'
;MFKDVAGCDEAKLEIMEFVDFLKRPNKYKDLGAKIPKGALLVGPPGTGKTLLAKATAGEAGVPFLSISGSDFMEMFVGVGPARVRDLFSQARS
;
A
#
# COMPACT_ATOMS: atom_id res chain seq x y z
N MET A 1 -1.34 15.04 -5.12
CA MET A 1 -1.72 14.82 -3.70
C MET A 1 -0.52 14.86 -2.75
N PHE A 2 0.71 14.65 -3.25
CA PHE A 2 1.93 14.69 -2.43
C PHE A 2 2.39 16.05 -1.91
N LYS A 3 1.89 17.15 -2.50
CA LYS A 3 2.23 18.52 -2.07
C LYS A 3 1.75 18.83 -0.65
N ASP A 4 0.79 18.06 -0.14
CA ASP A 4 0.19 18.24 1.19
C ASP A 4 0.96 17.50 2.31
N VAL A 5 2.04 16.78 1.98
CA VAL A 5 2.90 16.09 2.96
C VAL A 5 4.18 16.90 3.17
N ALA A 6 4.30 17.58 4.32
CA ALA A 6 5.50 18.35 4.67
C ALA A 6 6.61 17.45 5.25
N GLY A 7 7.86 17.63 4.80
CA GLY A 7 9.02 16.81 5.23
C GLY A 7 9.06 15.40 4.63
N CYS A 8 9.89 14.52 5.21
CA CYS A 8 10.05 13.10 4.85
C CYS A 8 10.53 12.83 3.41
N ASP A 9 11.59 13.52 2.97
CA ASP A 9 12.10 13.42 1.59
C ASP A 9 12.54 11.99 1.21
N GLU A 10 13.16 11.26 2.14
CA GLU A 10 13.53 9.84 1.96
C GLU A 10 12.29 8.94 1.79
N ALA A 11 11.30 9.06 2.66
CA ALA A 11 10.07 8.28 2.55
C ALA A 11 9.28 8.63 1.27
N LYS A 12 9.35 9.88 0.80
CA LYS A 12 8.77 10.29 -0.49
C LYS A 12 9.49 9.63 -1.65
N LEU A 13 10.83 9.60 -1.64
CA LEU A 13 11.61 8.92 -2.67
C LEU A 13 11.27 7.43 -2.74
N GLU A 14 11.29 6.72 -1.61
CA GLU A 14 10.92 5.31 -1.55
C GLU A 14 9.50 5.07 -2.06
N ILE A 15 8.54 5.92 -1.68
CA ILE A 15 7.17 5.79 -2.14
C ILE A 15 7.04 6.09 -3.64
N MET A 16 7.80 7.04 -4.17
CA MET A 16 7.81 7.33 -5.60
C MET A 16 8.36 6.16 -6.42
N GLU A 17 9.29 5.37 -5.88
CA GLU A 17 9.70 4.11 -6.49
C GLU A 17 8.55 3.10 -6.56
N PHE A 18 7.73 2.99 -5.49
CA PHE A 18 6.50 2.20 -5.52
C PHE A 18 5.52 2.69 -6.59
N VAL A 19 5.37 4.00 -6.76
CA VAL A 19 4.50 4.59 -7.79
C VAL A 19 5.01 4.27 -9.20
N ASP A 20 6.31 4.45 -9.50
CA ASP A 20 6.87 4.12 -10.84
C ASP A 20 6.76 2.61 -11.10
N PHE A 21 6.98 1.77 -10.08
CA PHE A 21 6.78 0.33 -10.18
C PHE A 21 5.34 -0.03 -10.55
N LEU A 22 4.35 0.50 -9.83
CA LEU A 22 2.94 0.22 -10.08
C LEU A 22 2.49 0.68 -11.47
N LYS A 23 3.05 1.80 -11.97
CA LYS A 23 2.77 2.30 -13.32
C LYS A 23 3.46 1.51 -14.43
N ARG A 24 4.67 0.98 -14.17
CA ARG A 24 5.53 0.37 -15.20
C ARG A 24 6.11 -0.98 -14.75
N PRO A 25 5.27 -1.95 -14.35
CA PRO A 25 5.75 -3.21 -13.77
C PRO A 25 6.60 -4.04 -14.75
N ASN A 26 6.36 -3.94 -16.06
CA ASN A 26 7.08 -4.69 -17.08
C ASN A 26 8.56 -4.30 -17.15
N LYS A 27 8.86 -2.99 -17.07
CA LYS A 27 10.24 -2.47 -17.06
C LYS A 27 11.12 -3.16 -16.01
N TYR A 28 10.58 -3.39 -14.81
CA TYR A 28 11.30 -4.02 -13.72
C TYR A 28 11.44 -5.53 -13.90
N LYS A 29 10.42 -6.20 -14.47
CA LYS A 29 10.49 -7.62 -14.81
C LYS A 29 11.54 -7.90 -15.89
N ASP A 30 11.57 -7.07 -16.93
CA ASP A 30 12.48 -7.22 -18.07
C ASP A 30 13.95 -7.01 -17.65
N LEU A 31 14.18 -6.14 -16.66
CA LEU A 31 15.50 -5.90 -16.06
C LEU A 31 15.92 -6.99 -15.05
N GLY A 32 15.07 -7.98 -14.77
CA GLY A 32 15.33 -9.01 -13.75
C GLY A 32 15.37 -8.45 -12.32
N ALA A 33 14.80 -7.28 -12.08
CA ALA A 33 14.84 -6.63 -10.78
C ALA A 33 13.93 -7.34 -9.78
N LYS A 34 14.39 -7.43 -8.51
CA LYS A 34 13.57 -7.98 -7.43
C LYS A 34 12.50 -6.98 -7.04
N ILE A 35 11.26 -7.30 -7.39
CA ILE A 35 10.09 -6.47 -7.10
C ILE A 35 9.85 -6.39 -5.58
N PRO A 36 9.69 -5.18 -4.99
CA PRO A 36 9.30 -5.01 -3.60
C PRO A 36 7.96 -5.71 -3.33
N LYS A 37 7.90 -6.53 -2.27
CA LYS A 37 6.69 -7.28 -1.93
C LYS A 37 5.70 -6.49 -1.07
N GLY A 38 6.14 -5.38 -0.49
CA GLY A 38 5.34 -4.50 0.35
C GLY A 38 6.22 -3.48 1.07
N ALA A 39 5.58 -2.54 1.75
CA ALA A 39 6.23 -1.56 2.62
C ALA A 39 5.57 -1.58 4.00
N LEU A 40 6.34 -1.31 5.04
CA LEU A 40 5.84 -1.15 6.40
C LEU A 40 6.10 0.29 6.86
N LEU A 41 5.04 1.06 7.04
CA LEU A 41 5.12 2.45 7.52
C LEU A 41 5.05 2.46 9.04
N VAL A 42 6.15 2.84 9.70
CA VAL A 42 6.26 2.91 11.18
C VAL A 42 6.49 4.34 11.62
N GLY A 43 5.87 4.73 12.73
CA GLY A 43 6.11 6.04 13.37
C GLY A 43 4.94 6.46 14.26
N PRO A 44 5.09 7.56 15.02
CA PRO A 44 4.06 8.09 15.92
C PRO A 44 2.70 8.29 15.24
N PRO A 45 1.57 8.21 15.97
CA PRO A 45 0.26 8.54 15.40
C PRO A 45 0.25 9.98 14.86
N GLY A 46 -0.52 10.22 13.79
CA GLY A 46 -0.63 11.56 13.18
C GLY A 46 0.47 11.94 12.17
N THR A 47 1.49 11.11 11.95
CA THR A 47 2.58 11.39 10.98
C THR A 47 2.23 11.16 9.51
N GLY A 48 0.94 11.08 9.16
CA GLY A 48 0.51 10.98 7.76
C GLY A 48 0.69 9.61 7.08
N LYS A 49 1.00 8.52 7.81
CA LYS A 49 1.16 7.17 7.23
C LYS A 49 0.00 6.73 6.32
N THR A 50 -1.23 6.89 6.80
CA THR A 50 -2.45 6.56 6.03
C THR A 50 -2.63 7.49 4.83
N LEU A 51 -2.28 8.77 4.97
CA LEU A 51 -2.34 9.74 3.89
C LEU A 51 -1.32 9.40 2.79
N LEU A 52 -0.11 9.01 3.19
CA LEU A 52 0.95 8.58 2.29
C LEU A 52 0.52 7.36 1.47
N ALA A 53 -0.02 6.33 2.12
CA ALA A 53 -0.52 5.13 1.43
C ALA A 53 -1.64 5.45 0.40
N LYS A 54 -2.58 6.33 0.77
CA LYS A 54 -3.63 6.79 -0.15
C LYS A 54 -3.07 7.60 -1.32
N ALA A 55 -2.12 8.49 -1.05
CA ALA A 55 -1.47 9.29 -2.06
C ALA A 55 -0.69 8.39 -3.04
N THR A 56 0.00 7.34 -2.58
CA THR A 56 0.67 6.36 -3.45
C THR A 56 -0.28 5.74 -4.46
N ALA A 57 -1.44 5.24 -4.01
CA ALA A 57 -2.43 4.63 -4.88
C ALA A 57 -3.04 5.64 -5.86
N GLY A 58 -3.34 6.84 -5.38
CA GLY A 58 -3.85 7.94 -6.21
C GLY A 58 -2.86 8.38 -7.29
N GLU A 59 -1.59 8.56 -6.95
CA GLU A 59 -0.54 8.91 -7.90
C GLU A 59 -0.26 7.77 -8.88
N ALA A 60 -0.33 6.51 -8.44
CA ALA A 60 -0.17 5.32 -9.27
C ALA A 60 -1.38 5.05 -10.19
N GLY A 61 -2.55 5.59 -9.87
CA GLY A 61 -3.79 5.34 -10.62
C GLY A 61 -4.37 3.94 -10.40
N VAL A 62 -4.13 3.34 -9.23
CA VAL A 62 -4.60 1.99 -8.88
C VAL A 62 -5.65 2.06 -7.75
N PRO A 63 -6.55 1.05 -7.62
CA PRO A 63 -7.48 0.98 -6.50
C PRO A 63 -6.75 0.97 -5.15
N PHE A 64 -7.33 1.65 -4.16
CA PHE A 64 -6.83 1.65 -2.78
C PHE A 64 -7.77 0.82 -1.89
N LEU A 65 -7.27 -0.30 -1.38
CA LEU A 65 -8.00 -1.13 -0.41
C LEU A 65 -7.45 -0.88 0.99
N SER A 66 -8.35 -0.65 1.95
CA SER A 66 -8.00 -0.38 3.35
C SER A 66 -8.83 -1.28 4.26
N ILE A 67 -8.16 -1.98 5.15
CA ILE A 67 -8.77 -2.80 6.19
C ILE A 67 -8.07 -2.54 7.51
N SER A 68 -8.81 -2.44 8.61
CA SER A 68 -8.20 -2.31 9.93
C SER A 68 -7.81 -3.69 10.45
N GLY A 69 -6.67 -3.77 11.15
CA GLY A 69 -6.27 -4.98 11.87
C GLY A 69 -7.33 -5.44 12.87
N SER A 70 -8.08 -4.50 13.44
CA SER A 70 -9.20 -4.79 14.35
C SER A 70 -10.37 -5.50 13.65
N ASP A 71 -10.55 -5.31 12.34
CA ASP A 71 -11.67 -5.90 11.59
C ASP A 71 -11.52 -7.42 11.41
N PHE A 72 -10.35 -7.97 11.78
CA PHE A 72 -10.06 -9.40 11.80
C PHE A 72 -10.25 -10.04 13.18
N MET A 73 -10.41 -9.23 14.23
CA MET A 73 -10.62 -9.71 15.60
C MET A 73 -12.12 -9.76 15.90
N GLU A 74 -12.82 -10.71 15.28
CA GLU A 74 -14.24 -10.94 15.56
C GLU A 74 -14.47 -12.13 16.50
N MET A 75 -15.59 -12.07 17.23
CA MET A 75 -16.03 -13.12 18.16
C MET A 75 -16.39 -14.45 17.46
N PHE A 76 -16.56 -14.45 16.14
CA PHE A 76 -16.94 -15.63 15.36
C PHE A 76 -15.75 -16.26 14.64
N VAL A 77 -15.46 -17.51 15.01
CA VAL A 77 -14.35 -18.30 14.43
C VAL A 77 -14.55 -18.45 12.91
N GLY A 78 -13.48 -18.17 12.14
CA GLY A 78 -13.46 -18.37 10.69
C GLY A 78 -13.85 -17.14 9.85
N VAL A 79 -14.49 -16.13 10.44
CA VAL A 79 -14.86 -14.88 9.74
C VAL A 79 -13.62 -14.05 9.37
N GLY A 80 -12.64 -13.94 10.27
CA GLY A 80 -11.38 -13.24 10.01
C GLY A 80 -10.62 -13.79 8.80
N PRO A 81 -10.28 -15.10 8.75
CA PRO A 81 -9.61 -15.71 7.60
C PRO A 81 -10.38 -15.64 6.28
N ALA A 82 -11.71 -15.65 6.30
CA ALA A 82 -12.52 -15.46 5.10
C ALA A 82 -12.35 -14.05 4.52
N ARG A 83 -12.42 -13.01 5.36
CA ARG A 83 -12.21 -11.61 4.93
C ARG A 83 -10.83 -11.38 4.33
N VAL A 84 -9.77 -11.97 4.91
CA VAL A 84 -8.42 -11.88 4.33
C VAL A 84 -8.43 -12.43 2.90
N ARG A 85 -9.01 -13.61 2.68
CA ARG A 85 -9.07 -14.24 1.35
C ARG A 85 -9.85 -13.39 0.35
N ASP A 86 -11.00 -12.86 0.76
CA ASP A 86 -11.85 -12.03 -0.11
C ASP A 86 -11.15 -10.72 -0.50
N LEU A 87 -10.47 -10.07 0.45
CA LEU A 87 -9.67 -8.87 0.19
C LEU A 87 -8.59 -9.12 -0.86
N PHE A 88 -7.85 -10.22 -0.72
CA PHE A 88 -6.82 -10.60 -1.70
C PHE A 88 -7.42 -11.02 -3.05
N SER A 89 -8.64 -11.57 -3.08
CA SER A 89 -9.35 -11.88 -4.32
C SER A 89 -9.71 -10.61 -5.09
N GLN A 90 -10.28 -9.63 -4.40
CA GLN A 90 -10.60 -8.32 -4.95
C GLN A 90 -9.36 -7.59 -5.46
N ALA A 91 -8.23 -7.64 -4.73
CA ALA A 91 -6.99 -6.99 -5.14
C ALA A 91 -6.35 -7.57 -6.41
N ARG A 92 -6.69 -8.82 -6.78
CA ARG A 92 -6.19 -9.50 -7.99
C ARG A 92 -7.08 -9.32 -9.21
N SER A 93 -8.29 -8.79 -9.02
CA SER A 93 -9.33 -8.66 -10.05
C SER A 93 -9.26 -7.28 -10.70
#